data_AF-A0A6G0F2T8-F1
#
_entry.id   AF-A0A6G0F2T8-F1
#
_cell.length_a   1.000
_cell.length_b   1.000
_cell.length_c   1.000
_cell.angle_alpha   90.00
_cell.angle_beta   90.00
_cell.angle_gamma   90.00
#
_symmetry.space_group_name_H-M   'P 1'
#
loop_
_entity.id
_entity.type
_entity.pdbx_description
1 polymer ?
#
loop_
_entity_poly.entity_id
_entity_poly.type
_entity_poly.pdbx_seq_one_letter_code
_entity_poly.pdbx_strand_id
1 'polypeptide(L)'
;MRPGQRLEGGPEAPAVSGPGHAEPAGSGEAGATDSPEIPEAVRDAARRAPGHWIGVVDPEWTQDRTPPTWAVVGEWQSDESGDVGDYRPNPDYRPSARVLGWPDPTDPVDAAAQRAATGYGSVDEAIAALARAEITVVRGPDGGPLTAAGLDGAPVVLSFTSPAHAFTSTALRHDRVPAAELVRSLRGSGTQLMVNAGAAAPLLVPVDTLLDILPEPEPEAERARPAPPAGEPHHSSEPWPHTTGRTP
;
A
#
# COMPACT_ATOMS: atom_id res chain seq x y z
N MET A 1 -16.72 -49.80 27.39
CA MET A 1 -16.69 -49.93 28.86
C MET A 1 -16.19 -48.60 29.44
N ARG A 2 -16.98 -47.95 30.31
CA ARG A 2 -16.57 -46.81 31.18
C ARG A 2 -15.84 -47.37 32.44
N PRO A 3 -15.57 -46.64 33.56
CA PRO A 3 -15.28 -45.21 33.86
C PRO A 3 -14.11 -44.99 34.88
N GLY A 4 -13.68 -43.72 35.06
CA GLY A 4 -13.57 -43.06 36.38
C GLY A 4 -12.31 -43.20 37.25
N GLN A 5 -11.68 -42.06 37.59
CA GLN A 5 -11.45 -41.68 39.00
C GLN A 5 -11.12 -40.18 39.17
N ARG A 6 -11.92 -39.54 40.03
CA ARG A 6 -11.69 -38.27 40.73
C ARG A 6 -11.15 -38.63 42.12
N LEU A 7 -10.22 -37.84 42.66
CA LEU A 7 -9.93 -37.79 44.08
C LEU A 7 -9.82 -36.33 44.52
N GLU A 8 -10.67 -35.98 45.50
CA GLU A 8 -10.75 -34.69 46.18
C GLU A 8 -9.90 -34.71 47.45
N GLY A 9 -9.60 -33.53 48.03
CA GLY A 9 -9.27 -33.38 49.45
C GLY A 9 -8.16 -32.37 49.75
N GLY A 10 -8.53 -31.22 50.33
CA GLY A 10 -7.61 -30.17 50.81
C GLY A 10 -7.01 -30.43 52.20
N PRO A 11 -6.43 -29.39 52.84
CA PRO A 11 -7.02 -28.94 54.10
C PRO A 11 -7.11 -27.41 54.31
N GLU A 12 -8.08 -27.02 55.15
CA GLU A 12 -8.43 -25.72 55.77
C GLU A 12 -7.31 -25.14 56.68
N ALA A 13 -6.99 -23.83 56.60
CA ALA A 13 -7.42 -22.67 57.44
C ALA A 13 -6.58 -22.45 58.74
N PRO A 14 -6.39 -21.21 59.28
CA PRO A 14 -7.48 -20.39 59.81
C PRO A 14 -7.40 -18.86 59.59
N ALA A 15 -8.52 -18.21 59.90
CA ALA A 15 -8.78 -16.77 59.89
C ALA A 15 -8.30 -16.05 61.17
N VAL A 16 -8.09 -14.74 61.08
CA VAL A 16 -8.16 -13.80 62.20
C VAL A 16 -8.81 -12.47 61.76
N SER A 17 -9.72 -11.97 62.60
CA SER A 17 -10.73 -10.93 62.39
C SER A 17 -10.22 -9.47 62.45
N GLY A 18 -10.97 -8.53 61.84
CA GLY A 18 -10.75 -7.05 61.79
C GLY A 18 -11.05 -6.29 63.11
N PRO A 19 -11.46 -4.98 63.13
CA PRO A 19 -11.88 -4.07 62.04
C PRO A 19 -11.22 -2.64 62.09
N GLY A 20 -11.46 -1.81 61.07
CA GLY A 20 -11.12 -0.37 61.11
C GLY A 20 -11.71 0.41 59.93
N HIS A 21 -12.72 1.23 60.20
CA HIS A 21 -13.36 2.16 59.28
C HIS A 21 -12.38 3.21 58.71
N ALA A 22 -12.50 3.48 57.40
CA ALA A 22 -12.38 4.82 56.85
C ALA A 22 -13.27 4.92 55.59
N GLU A 23 -14.26 5.79 55.64
CA GLU A 23 -15.13 6.14 54.51
C GLU A 23 -14.35 6.85 53.39
N PRO A 24 -14.79 6.76 52.13
CA PRO A 24 -14.16 7.42 51.00
C PRO A 24 -14.74 8.83 50.85
N ALA A 25 -13.89 9.85 50.98
CA ALA A 25 -14.23 11.22 50.62
C ALA A 25 -13.20 11.73 49.61
N GLY A 26 -13.70 12.18 48.47
CA GLY A 26 -12.95 13.07 47.59
C GLY A 26 -12.74 12.55 46.18
N SER A 27 -13.74 12.84 45.36
CA SER A 27 -13.53 13.39 44.02
C SER A 27 -12.92 12.45 42.99
N GLY A 28 -13.80 11.89 42.17
CA GLY A 28 -13.41 11.34 40.88
C GLY A 28 -12.67 12.41 40.07
N GLU A 29 -11.38 12.18 39.86
CA GLU A 29 -10.78 12.49 38.57
C GLU A 29 -11.29 11.42 37.62
N ALA A 30 -12.49 11.65 37.10
CA ALA A 30 -12.88 11.13 35.81
C ALA A 30 -11.70 11.41 34.88
N GLY A 31 -11.12 10.33 34.34
CA GLY A 31 -9.94 10.40 33.50
C GLY A 31 -10.08 11.55 32.52
N ALA A 32 -9.06 12.40 32.49
CA ALA A 32 -8.93 13.43 31.48
C ALA A 32 -9.24 12.78 30.14
N THR A 33 -10.42 13.10 29.61
CA THR A 33 -10.82 12.74 28.26
C THR A 33 -9.69 13.25 27.40
N ASP A 34 -8.99 12.34 26.73
CA ASP A 34 -7.91 12.63 25.80
C ASP A 34 -8.57 13.30 24.59
N SER A 35 -9.01 14.56 24.78
CA SER A 35 -9.59 15.38 23.72
C SER A 35 -8.43 15.64 22.77
N PRO A 36 -8.49 15.13 21.52
CA PRO A 36 -7.40 15.31 20.57
C PRO A 36 -7.07 16.80 20.46
N GLU A 37 -5.80 17.16 20.49
CA GLU A 37 -5.39 18.55 20.35
C GLU A 37 -5.96 19.12 19.05
N ILE A 38 -6.69 20.23 19.15
CA ILE A 38 -7.38 20.84 18.00
C ILE A 38 -6.33 21.27 16.95
N PRO A 39 -6.35 20.71 15.73
CA PRO A 39 -5.38 21.08 14.70
C PRO A 39 -5.53 22.55 14.29
N GLU A 40 -4.42 23.25 14.00
CA GLU A 40 -4.48 24.67 13.59
C GLU A 40 -5.33 24.89 12.34
N ALA A 41 -5.27 23.94 11.39
CA ALA A 41 -6.12 23.96 10.19
C ALA A 41 -7.62 23.96 10.53
N VAL A 42 -8.03 23.31 11.63
CA VAL A 42 -9.41 23.32 12.12
C VAL A 42 -9.75 24.68 12.71
N ARG A 43 -8.86 25.28 13.51
CA ARG A 43 -9.07 26.63 14.06
C ARG A 43 -9.21 27.68 12.95
N ASP A 44 -8.35 27.58 11.94
CA ASP A 44 -8.42 28.40 10.74
C ASP A 44 -9.73 28.25 9.98
N ALA A 45 -10.22 27.01 9.84
CA ALA A 45 -11.51 26.74 9.20
C ALA A 45 -12.68 27.27 10.04
N ALA A 46 -12.61 27.18 11.36
CA ALA A 46 -13.64 27.66 12.28
C ALA A 46 -13.83 29.17 12.19
N ARG A 47 -12.73 29.93 12.14
CA ARG A 47 -12.76 31.38 11.90
C ARG A 47 -13.43 31.76 10.58
N ARG A 48 -13.33 30.90 9.56
CA ARG A 48 -13.95 31.11 8.23
C ARG A 48 -15.40 30.63 8.14
N ALA A 49 -15.80 29.69 9.00
CA ALA A 49 -17.13 29.11 9.02
C ALA A 49 -17.66 28.98 10.46
N PRO A 50 -18.06 30.10 11.12
CA PRO A 50 -18.68 30.07 12.45
C PRO A 50 -20.01 29.32 12.44
N GLY A 51 -20.34 28.58 13.49
CA GLY A 51 -21.59 27.82 13.65
C GLY A 51 -21.70 26.55 12.78
N HIS A 52 -20.60 26.05 12.25
CA HIS A 52 -20.56 24.89 11.33
C HIS A 52 -19.75 23.73 11.90
N TRP A 53 -19.99 22.53 11.37
CA TRP A 53 -19.14 21.36 11.62
C TRP A 53 -17.98 21.35 10.61
N ILE A 54 -16.78 21.12 11.12
CA ILE A 54 -15.53 21.12 10.37
C ILE A 54 -14.95 19.72 10.37
N GLY A 55 -15.04 19.04 9.22
CA GLY A 55 -14.48 17.71 9.05
C GLY A 55 -12.96 17.71 8.98
N VAL A 56 -12.33 16.80 9.71
CA VAL A 56 -10.91 16.45 9.59
C VAL A 56 -10.81 15.23 8.70
N VAL A 57 -10.04 15.35 7.63
CA VAL A 57 -9.87 14.28 6.63
C VAL A 57 -8.55 13.56 6.89
N ASP A 58 -8.51 12.25 6.68
CA ASP A 58 -7.24 11.50 6.71
C ASP A 58 -6.26 12.09 5.67
N PRO A 59 -4.99 12.38 6.03
CA PRO A 59 -3.99 12.93 5.12
C PRO A 59 -3.75 12.13 3.83
N GLU A 60 -4.03 10.82 3.81
CA GLU A 60 -3.88 9.96 2.62
C GLU A 60 -4.98 10.18 1.57
N TRP A 61 -6.04 10.93 1.91
CA TRP A 61 -7.01 11.43 0.94
C TRP A 61 -6.45 12.64 0.19
N THR A 62 -6.00 12.41 -1.04
CA THR A 62 -5.34 13.41 -1.88
C THR A 62 -6.20 13.90 -3.05
N GLN A 63 -7.44 13.43 -3.15
CA GLN A 63 -8.30 13.72 -4.28
C GLN A 63 -8.90 15.12 -4.18
N ASP A 64 -8.87 15.88 -5.27
CA ASP A 64 -9.48 17.20 -5.39
C ASP A 64 -11.00 17.11 -5.59
N ARG A 65 -11.69 16.50 -4.61
CA ARG A 65 -13.14 16.36 -4.54
C ARG A 65 -13.57 16.20 -3.10
N THR A 66 -14.86 16.38 -2.84
CA THR A 66 -15.44 16.16 -1.51
C THR A 66 -15.07 14.76 -0.99
N PRO A 67 -14.40 14.67 0.17
CA PRO A 67 -14.07 13.38 0.77
C PRO A 67 -15.35 12.60 1.07
N PRO A 68 -15.39 11.29 0.75
CA PRO A 68 -16.47 10.44 1.21
C PRO A 68 -16.43 10.35 2.73
N THR A 69 -17.57 10.06 3.36
CA THR A 69 -17.68 10.00 4.83
C THR A 69 -16.63 9.09 5.45
N TRP A 70 -16.32 7.93 4.84
CA TRP A 70 -15.32 7.00 5.38
C TRP A 70 -13.89 7.55 5.42
N ALA A 71 -13.55 8.62 4.69
CA ALA A 71 -12.23 9.25 4.72
C ALA A 71 -12.12 10.38 5.75
N VAL A 72 -13.23 10.74 6.40
CA VAL A 72 -13.28 11.76 7.45
C VAL A 72 -13.01 11.09 8.80
N VAL A 73 -12.00 11.57 9.52
CA VAL A 73 -11.62 11.08 10.86
C VAL A 73 -12.69 11.41 11.89
N GLY A 74 -13.24 12.62 11.79
CA GLY A 74 -14.26 13.16 12.68
C GLY A 74 -14.48 14.64 12.39
N GLU A 75 -15.31 15.28 13.21
CA GLU A 75 -15.72 16.66 12.99
C GLU A 75 -15.63 17.47 14.27
N TRP A 76 -15.24 18.74 14.13
CA TRP A 76 -15.22 19.71 15.21
C TRP A 76 -16.34 20.73 15.01
N GLN A 77 -17.07 21.08 16.06
CA GLN A 77 -18.06 22.14 16.00
C GLN A 77 -17.41 23.51 16.20
N SER A 78 -17.68 24.46 15.29
CA SER A 78 -17.40 25.87 15.55
C SER A 78 -18.61 26.57 16.17
N ASP A 79 -18.36 27.51 17.08
CA ASP A 79 -19.39 28.39 17.62
C ASP A 79 -19.63 29.62 16.73
N GLU A 80 -20.56 30.49 17.14
CA GLU A 80 -20.88 31.72 16.40
C GLU A 80 -19.72 32.74 16.35
N SER A 81 -18.73 32.61 17.24
CA SER A 81 -17.52 33.45 17.29
C SER A 81 -16.41 32.91 16.39
N GLY A 82 -16.53 31.67 15.91
CA GLY A 82 -15.52 30.97 15.13
C GLY A 82 -14.49 30.22 15.99
N ASP A 83 -14.78 30.00 17.27
CA ASP A 83 -13.98 29.18 18.17
C ASP A 83 -14.37 27.71 18.06
N VAL A 84 -13.42 26.80 18.29
CA VAL A 84 -13.62 25.35 18.17
C VAL A 84 -14.02 24.74 19.51
N GLY A 85 -15.15 24.04 19.53
CA GLY A 85 -15.71 23.37 20.70
C GLY A 85 -15.64 21.85 20.61
N ASP A 86 -16.81 21.21 20.54
CA ASP A 86 -16.96 19.76 20.67
C ASP A 86 -16.40 18.97 19.48
N TYR A 87 -15.79 17.82 19.77
CA TYR A 87 -15.37 16.84 18.77
C TYR A 87 -16.34 15.67 18.68
N ARG A 88 -16.71 15.30 17.45
CA ARG A 88 -17.49 14.11 17.14
C ARG A 88 -16.64 13.14 16.30
N PRO A 89 -16.26 11.97 16.84
CA PRO A 89 -15.59 10.95 16.03
C PRO A 89 -16.54 10.41 14.96
N ASN A 90 -16.00 10.09 13.79
CA ASN A 90 -16.78 9.46 12.73
C ASN A 90 -16.73 7.94 12.87
N PRO A 91 -17.85 7.25 13.15
CA PRO A 91 -17.87 5.78 13.28
C PRO A 91 -17.63 5.07 11.94
N ASP A 92 -17.81 5.74 10.81
CA ASP A 92 -17.60 5.17 9.47
C ASP A 92 -16.15 5.34 8.98
N TYR A 93 -15.29 5.98 9.77
CA TYR A 93 -13.90 6.26 9.41
C TYR A 93 -13.12 4.98 9.14
N ARG A 94 -12.44 4.92 7.99
CA ARG A 94 -11.52 3.87 7.59
C ARG A 94 -10.10 4.42 7.65
N PRO A 95 -9.26 3.99 8.59
CA PRO A 95 -7.92 4.56 8.74
C PRO A 95 -7.00 4.17 7.59
N SER A 96 -6.16 5.11 7.16
CA SER A 96 -5.08 4.81 6.23
C SER A 96 -3.97 3.97 6.85
N ALA A 97 -3.08 3.42 6.00
CA ALA A 97 -1.98 2.56 6.42
C ALA A 97 -1.09 3.23 7.49
N ARG A 98 -0.78 4.52 7.30
CA ARG A 98 -0.01 5.30 8.26
C ARG A 98 -0.71 5.42 9.61
N VAL A 99 -2.01 5.66 9.62
CA VAL A 99 -2.80 5.75 10.86
C VAL A 99 -2.90 4.40 11.56
N LEU A 100 -2.94 3.29 10.80
CA LEU A 100 -2.86 1.92 11.32
C LEU A 100 -1.46 1.56 11.86
N GLY A 101 -0.47 2.44 11.73
CA GLY A 101 0.91 2.18 12.17
C GLY A 101 1.64 1.16 11.29
N TRP A 102 1.23 1.00 10.03
CA TRP A 102 1.93 0.14 9.09
C TRP A 102 3.32 0.74 8.76
N PRO A 103 4.31 -0.10 8.41
CA PRO A 103 5.60 0.38 7.95
C PRO A 103 5.45 1.26 6.71
N ASP A 104 6.33 2.26 6.57
CA ASP A 104 6.43 3.05 5.35
C ASP A 104 6.64 2.10 4.14
N PRO A 105 5.93 2.34 3.02
CA PRO A 105 6.01 1.46 1.87
C PRO A 105 7.42 1.46 1.28
N THR A 106 7.93 0.28 0.95
CA THR A 106 9.34 0.14 0.52
C THR A 106 9.56 0.38 -0.97
N ASP A 107 8.49 0.31 -1.78
CA ASP A 107 8.50 0.56 -3.21
C ASP A 107 7.06 0.92 -3.72
N PRO A 108 6.90 1.34 -4.99
CA PRO A 108 5.58 1.72 -5.51
C PRO A 108 4.52 0.61 -5.51
N VAL A 109 4.92 -0.67 -5.59
CA VAL A 109 4.00 -1.80 -5.52
C VAL A 109 3.49 -1.96 -4.10
N ASP A 110 4.38 -1.91 -3.10
CA ASP A 110 4.01 -1.94 -1.68
C ASP A 110 3.10 -0.74 -1.33
N ALA A 111 3.43 0.47 -1.80
CA ALA A 111 2.59 1.65 -1.60
C ALA A 111 1.17 1.46 -2.17
N ALA A 112 1.06 0.97 -3.40
CA ALA A 112 -0.23 0.74 -4.04
C ALA A 112 -1.01 -0.39 -3.35
N ALA A 113 -0.33 -1.47 -2.92
CA ALA A 113 -0.94 -2.56 -2.17
C ALA A 113 -1.51 -2.09 -0.82
N GLN A 114 -0.75 -1.28 -0.07
CA GLN A 114 -1.20 -0.73 1.20
C GLN A 114 -2.40 0.20 1.04
N ARG A 115 -2.40 1.06 0.00
CA ARG A 115 -3.54 1.92 -0.33
C ARG A 115 -4.76 1.11 -0.74
N ALA A 116 -4.59 0.06 -1.55
CA ALA A 116 -5.68 -0.83 -1.94
C ALA A 116 -6.30 -1.54 -0.73
N ALA A 117 -5.47 -2.08 0.17
CA ALA A 117 -5.92 -2.77 1.37
C ALA A 117 -6.70 -1.87 2.36
N THR A 118 -6.42 -0.56 2.35
CA THR A 118 -7.09 0.43 3.20
C THR A 118 -8.23 1.17 2.49
N GLY A 119 -8.45 0.92 1.20
CA GLY A 119 -9.50 1.56 0.40
C GLY A 119 -9.15 2.96 -0.12
N TYR A 120 -7.91 3.42 0.10
CA TYR A 120 -7.37 4.69 -0.43
C TYR A 120 -6.83 4.57 -1.87
N GLY A 121 -6.78 3.35 -2.40
CA GLY A 121 -6.45 3.01 -3.77
C GLY A 121 -7.24 1.79 -4.24
N SER A 122 -7.06 1.42 -5.49
CA SER A 122 -7.67 0.26 -6.11
C SER A 122 -6.69 -0.90 -6.24
N VAL A 123 -7.22 -2.13 -6.31
CA VAL A 123 -6.42 -3.31 -6.60
C VAL A 123 -5.81 -3.21 -8.01
N ASP A 124 -6.53 -2.62 -8.97
CA ASP A 124 -6.03 -2.42 -10.34
C ASP A 124 -4.79 -1.51 -10.38
N GLU A 125 -4.73 -0.47 -9.55
CA GLU A 125 -3.53 0.37 -9.40
C GLU A 125 -2.35 -0.43 -8.86
N ALA A 126 -2.58 -1.33 -7.88
CA ALA A 126 -1.54 -2.20 -7.35
C ALA A 126 -1.03 -3.21 -8.40
N ILE A 127 -1.94 -3.80 -9.18
CA ILE A 127 -1.58 -4.71 -10.27
C ILE A 127 -0.85 -3.95 -11.39
N ALA A 128 -1.28 -2.74 -11.72
CA ALA A 128 -0.61 -1.90 -12.72
C ALA A 128 0.79 -1.47 -12.27
N ALA A 129 0.99 -1.18 -10.98
CA ALA A 129 2.31 -0.94 -10.41
C ALA A 129 3.19 -2.20 -10.51
N LEU A 130 2.67 -3.37 -10.15
CA LEU A 130 3.37 -4.65 -10.24
C LEU A 130 3.76 -4.99 -11.69
N ALA A 131 2.88 -4.76 -12.66
CA ALA A 131 3.13 -5.03 -14.07
C ALA A 131 4.36 -4.28 -14.63
N ARG A 132 4.74 -3.16 -14.01
CA ARG A 132 5.89 -2.32 -14.38
C ARG A 132 7.11 -2.56 -13.50
N ALA A 133 7.01 -3.41 -12.50
CA ALA A 133 8.07 -3.62 -11.51
C ALA A 133 9.13 -4.61 -11.99
N GLU A 134 10.34 -4.42 -11.48
CA GLU A 134 11.35 -5.47 -11.43
C GLU A 134 11.11 -6.33 -10.20
N ILE A 135 11.01 -7.65 -10.38
CA ILE A 135 10.76 -8.59 -9.29
C ILE A 135 11.93 -9.55 -9.14
N THR A 136 12.19 -9.91 -7.89
CA THR A 136 13.15 -10.95 -7.53
C THR A 136 12.39 -12.23 -7.25
N VAL A 137 12.82 -13.34 -7.86
CA VAL A 137 12.29 -14.68 -7.60
C VAL A 137 13.41 -15.65 -7.25
N VAL A 138 13.09 -16.67 -6.46
CA VAL A 138 14.02 -17.78 -6.19
C VAL A 138 13.95 -18.75 -7.36
N ARG A 139 15.08 -19.32 -7.80
CA ARG A 139 15.11 -20.33 -8.86
C ARG A 139 14.93 -21.74 -8.32
N GLY A 140 14.12 -22.53 -9.02
CA GLY A 140 13.95 -23.96 -8.80
C GLY A 140 15.11 -24.78 -9.42
N PRO A 141 15.21 -26.07 -9.07
CA PRO A 141 16.26 -26.96 -9.60
C PRO A 141 16.22 -27.18 -11.12
N ASP A 142 15.05 -27.03 -11.73
CA ASP A 142 14.81 -27.08 -13.18
C ASP A 142 15.24 -25.80 -13.90
N GLY A 143 15.70 -24.80 -13.14
CA GLY A 143 16.00 -23.48 -13.66
C GLY A 143 14.77 -22.62 -13.88
N GLY A 144 13.55 -23.04 -13.52
CA GLY A 144 12.38 -22.16 -13.50
C GLY A 144 12.32 -21.30 -12.23
N PRO A 145 11.28 -20.47 -12.04
CA PRO A 145 10.95 -19.91 -10.73
C PRO A 145 10.53 -21.02 -9.76
N LEU A 146 11.03 -20.95 -8.52
CA LEU A 146 10.64 -21.87 -7.46
C LEU A 146 9.14 -21.73 -7.20
N THR A 147 8.45 -22.84 -7.28
CA THR A 147 6.99 -22.91 -7.14
C THR A 147 6.63 -23.71 -5.89
N ALA A 148 5.70 -23.18 -5.11
CA ALA A 148 5.08 -23.85 -3.96
C ALA A 148 3.60 -24.14 -4.25
N ALA A 149 2.98 -25.00 -3.44
CA ALA A 149 1.55 -25.25 -3.53
C ALA A 149 0.78 -24.16 -2.75
N GLY A 150 -0.17 -23.51 -3.42
CA GLY A 150 -1.18 -22.66 -2.79
C GLY A 150 -2.19 -23.48 -1.99
N LEU A 151 -3.00 -22.80 -1.16
CA LEU A 151 -4.05 -23.45 -0.36
C LEU A 151 -5.12 -24.13 -1.20
N ASP A 152 -5.37 -23.61 -2.40
CA ASP A 152 -6.26 -24.15 -3.42
C ASP A 152 -5.58 -25.21 -4.31
N GLY A 153 -4.29 -25.49 -4.07
CA GLY A 153 -3.47 -26.38 -4.89
C GLY A 153 -2.90 -25.73 -6.15
N ALA A 154 -3.20 -24.45 -6.42
CA ALA A 154 -2.61 -23.74 -7.55
C ALA A 154 -1.11 -23.52 -7.31
N PRO A 155 -0.27 -23.54 -8.37
CA PRO A 155 1.14 -23.21 -8.23
C PRO A 155 1.30 -21.74 -7.82
N VAL A 156 2.13 -21.48 -6.81
CA VAL A 156 2.43 -20.14 -6.31
C VAL A 156 3.93 -19.87 -6.39
N VAL A 157 4.31 -18.76 -7.01
CA VAL A 157 5.68 -18.26 -7.03
C VAL A 157 5.83 -17.13 -6.01
N LEU A 158 6.77 -17.28 -5.08
CA LEU A 158 7.16 -16.18 -4.19
C LEU A 158 7.97 -15.15 -4.98
N SER A 159 7.54 -13.90 -4.91
CA SER A 159 8.14 -12.79 -5.63
C SER A 159 8.29 -11.58 -4.72
N PHE A 160 9.36 -10.81 -4.95
CA PHE A 160 9.73 -9.68 -4.09
C PHE A 160 10.05 -8.46 -4.95
N THR A 161 9.41 -7.33 -4.68
CA THR A 161 9.62 -6.06 -5.42
C THR A 161 10.72 -5.21 -4.78
N SER A 162 11.06 -5.49 -3.52
CA SER A 162 12.10 -4.82 -2.75
C SER A 162 12.94 -5.81 -1.94
N PRO A 163 14.26 -5.58 -1.76
CA PRO A 163 15.10 -6.38 -0.87
C PRO A 163 14.58 -6.43 0.57
N ALA A 164 13.83 -5.41 1.02
CA ALA A 164 13.24 -5.36 2.36
C ALA A 164 12.21 -6.48 2.61
N HIS A 165 11.56 -6.97 1.54
CA HIS A 165 10.62 -8.08 1.61
C HIS A 165 11.27 -9.42 1.27
N ALA A 166 12.42 -9.41 0.61
CA ALA A 166 13.04 -10.60 0.09
C ALA A 166 13.58 -11.48 1.21
N PHE A 167 13.15 -12.74 1.21
CA PHE A 167 13.89 -13.79 1.89
C PHE A 167 15.20 -14.03 1.11
N THR A 168 16.22 -13.24 1.45
CA THR A 168 17.54 -13.36 0.85
C THR A 168 18.36 -14.40 1.61
N SER A 169 18.91 -15.34 0.87
CA SER A 169 19.79 -16.39 1.38
C SER A 169 20.89 -16.60 0.36
N THR A 170 22.14 -16.55 0.78
CA THR A 170 23.30 -16.81 -0.09
C THR A 170 23.36 -18.27 -0.57
N ALA A 171 22.59 -19.16 0.05
CA ALA A 171 22.45 -20.56 -0.37
C ALA A 171 21.44 -20.75 -1.51
N LEU A 172 20.60 -19.75 -1.79
CA LEU A 172 19.59 -19.80 -2.82
C LEU A 172 20.02 -18.92 -4.01
N ARG A 173 19.66 -19.37 -5.21
CA ARG A 173 19.82 -18.55 -6.41
C ARG A 173 18.59 -17.68 -6.60
N HIS A 174 18.79 -16.38 -6.64
CA HIS A 174 17.76 -15.40 -6.96
C HIS A 174 18.04 -14.78 -8.31
N ASP A 175 17.00 -14.62 -9.12
CA ASP A 175 17.07 -13.87 -10.36
C ASP A 175 16.15 -12.65 -10.24
N ARG A 176 16.61 -11.53 -10.77
CA ARG A 176 15.82 -10.29 -10.91
C ARG A 176 15.39 -10.16 -12.36
N VAL A 177 14.10 -10.03 -12.58
CA VAL A 177 13.48 -9.98 -13.91
C VAL A 177 12.33 -8.97 -13.92
N PRO A 178 12.00 -8.38 -15.09
CA PRO A 178 10.77 -7.64 -15.24
C PRO A 178 9.57 -8.53 -14.93
N ALA A 179 8.60 -8.04 -14.14
CA ALA A 179 7.38 -8.79 -13.83
C ALA A 179 6.66 -9.25 -15.10
N ALA A 180 6.61 -8.38 -16.11
CA ALA A 180 6.04 -8.66 -17.41
C ALA A 180 6.70 -9.83 -18.15
N GLU A 181 8.01 -10.05 -17.96
CA GLU A 181 8.73 -11.16 -18.59
C GLU A 181 8.39 -12.49 -17.88
N LEU A 182 8.45 -12.50 -16.54
CA LEU A 182 8.09 -13.67 -15.75
C LEU A 182 6.66 -14.12 -16.03
N VAL A 183 5.71 -13.19 -15.98
CA VAL A 183 4.29 -13.45 -16.23
C VAL A 183 4.06 -14.07 -17.60
N ARG A 184 4.72 -13.56 -18.65
CA ARG A 184 4.63 -14.14 -20.01
C ARG A 184 5.19 -15.57 -20.07
N SER A 185 6.30 -15.83 -19.39
CA SER A 185 6.87 -17.19 -19.32
C SER A 185 5.96 -18.20 -18.60
N LEU A 186 5.09 -17.72 -17.71
CA LEU A 186 4.16 -18.52 -16.92
C LEU A 186 2.76 -18.61 -17.54
N ARG A 187 2.55 -18.07 -18.75
CA ARG A 187 1.24 -18.05 -19.42
C ARG A 187 0.62 -19.46 -19.47
N GLY A 188 -0.65 -19.55 -19.08
CA GLY A 188 -1.42 -20.80 -19.15
C GLY A 188 -1.01 -21.87 -18.13
N SER A 189 -0.14 -21.54 -17.18
CA SER A 189 0.27 -22.47 -16.12
C SER A 189 -0.74 -22.55 -14.96
N GLY A 190 -1.69 -21.62 -14.87
CA GLY A 190 -2.55 -21.45 -13.69
C GLY A 190 -1.81 -20.94 -12.45
N THR A 191 -0.57 -20.44 -12.61
CA THR A 191 0.27 -19.95 -11.51
C THR A 191 -0.23 -18.63 -10.96
N GLN A 192 -0.04 -18.42 -9.66
CA GLN A 192 -0.24 -17.16 -8.96
C GLN A 192 1.09 -16.60 -8.46
N LEU A 193 1.23 -15.28 -8.45
CA LEU A 193 2.35 -14.58 -7.83
C LEU A 193 1.95 -14.17 -6.42
N MET A 194 2.68 -14.66 -5.42
CA MET A 194 2.62 -14.14 -4.06
C MET A 194 3.73 -13.08 -3.93
N VAL A 195 3.33 -11.81 -3.94
CA VAL A 195 4.22 -10.65 -3.90
C VAL A 195 4.36 -10.17 -2.47
N ASN A 196 5.61 -10.03 -2.02
CA ASN A 196 5.98 -9.50 -0.71
C ASN A 196 5.21 -10.18 0.44
N ALA A 197 5.28 -11.51 0.53
CA ALA A 197 4.47 -12.32 1.45
C ALA A 197 4.54 -11.89 2.94
N GLY A 198 5.60 -11.20 3.36
CA GLY A 198 5.77 -10.66 4.72
C GLY A 198 5.44 -9.17 4.88
N ALA A 199 4.93 -8.49 3.86
CA ALA A 199 4.53 -7.09 3.95
C ALA A 199 3.23 -6.92 4.75
N ALA A 200 2.92 -5.67 5.13
CA ALA A 200 1.64 -5.34 5.77
C ALA A 200 0.44 -5.60 4.85
N ALA A 201 0.63 -5.43 3.54
CA ALA A 201 -0.35 -5.74 2.50
C ALA A 201 0.28 -6.61 1.38
N PRO A 202 0.38 -7.94 1.58
CA PRO A 202 0.87 -8.83 0.52
C PRO A 202 -0.16 -8.93 -0.62
N LEU A 203 0.30 -9.14 -1.85
CA LEU A 203 -0.57 -9.36 -3.00
C LEU A 203 -0.49 -10.82 -3.45
N LEU A 204 -1.64 -11.46 -3.64
CA LEU A 204 -1.75 -12.74 -4.34
C LEU A 204 -2.44 -12.49 -5.67
N VAL A 205 -1.70 -12.59 -6.77
CA VAL A 205 -2.20 -12.20 -8.09
C VAL A 205 -2.07 -13.34 -9.09
N PRO A 206 -3.18 -13.81 -9.68
CA PRO A 206 -3.12 -14.76 -10.78
C PRO A 206 -2.30 -14.21 -11.96
N VAL A 207 -1.45 -15.05 -12.55
CA VAL A 207 -0.65 -14.67 -13.73
C VAL A 207 -1.53 -14.18 -14.87
N ASP A 208 -2.67 -14.83 -15.08
CA ASP A 208 -3.61 -14.46 -16.16
C ASP A 208 -4.20 -13.05 -15.95
N THR A 209 -4.46 -12.64 -14.70
CA THR A 209 -4.91 -11.28 -14.40
C THR A 209 -3.84 -10.24 -14.76
N LEU A 210 -2.55 -10.52 -14.54
CA LEU A 210 -1.49 -9.61 -14.99
C LEU A 210 -1.38 -9.59 -16.51
N LEU A 211 -1.54 -10.73 -17.19
CA LEU A 211 -1.46 -10.82 -18.64
C LEU A 211 -2.48 -9.91 -19.34
N ASP A 212 -3.69 -9.80 -18.78
CA ASP A 212 -4.76 -8.95 -19.33
C ASP A 212 -4.43 -7.45 -19.30
N ILE A 213 -3.50 -7.04 -18.43
CA ILE A 213 -3.11 -5.63 -18.22
C ILE A 213 -1.79 -5.30 -18.94
N LEU A 214 -0.97 -6.31 -19.24
CA LEU A 214 0.30 -6.12 -19.90
C LEU A 214 0.09 -5.71 -21.36
N PRO A 215 0.82 -4.69 -21.86
CA PRO A 215 0.84 -4.43 -23.28
C PRO A 215 1.42 -5.65 -24.02
N GLU A 216 0.85 -5.95 -25.18
CA GLU A 216 1.45 -6.91 -26.11
C GLU A 216 2.90 -6.49 -26.39
N PRO A 217 3.83 -7.45 -26.46
CA PRO A 217 5.22 -7.11 -26.74
C PRO A 217 5.28 -6.34 -28.07
N GLU A 218 5.85 -5.14 -28.04
CA GLU A 218 6.10 -4.43 -29.29
C GLU A 218 7.00 -5.31 -30.17
N PRO A 219 6.68 -5.45 -31.47
CA PRO A 219 7.48 -6.25 -32.37
C PRO A 219 8.94 -5.78 -32.31
N GLU A 220 9.85 -6.74 -32.23
CA GLU A 220 11.29 -6.58 -32.02
C GLU A 220 11.97 -5.59 -33.00
N ALA A 221 11.28 -5.24 -34.09
CA ALA A 221 11.66 -4.23 -35.08
C ALA A 221 11.81 -2.80 -34.53
N GLU A 222 11.12 -2.40 -33.45
CA GLU A 222 11.23 -1.04 -32.90
C GLU A 222 12.40 -0.91 -31.89
N ARG A 223 12.77 -2.00 -31.19
CA ARG A 223 13.93 -2.03 -30.27
C ARG A 223 15.29 -2.02 -30.99
N ALA A 224 15.31 -2.41 -32.26
CA ALA A 224 16.52 -2.53 -33.07
C ALA A 224 16.74 -1.36 -34.05
N ARG A 225 16.03 -0.23 -33.90
CA ARG A 225 16.35 0.99 -34.66
C ARG A 225 17.43 1.78 -33.93
N PRO A 226 18.71 1.73 -34.36
CA PRO A 226 19.66 2.73 -33.91
C PRO A 226 19.17 4.11 -34.34
N ALA A 227 19.24 5.09 -33.42
CA ALA A 227 19.02 6.48 -33.76
C ALA A 227 19.92 6.85 -34.95
N PRO A 228 19.41 7.57 -35.98
CA PRO A 228 20.26 8.03 -37.06
C PRO A 228 21.39 8.87 -36.43
N PRO A 229 22.65 8.70 -36.85
CA PRO A 229 23.74 9.51 -36.34
C PRO A 229 23.41 10.98 -36.57
N ALA A 230 23.55 11.79 -35.53
CA ALA A 230 23.43 13.24 -35.63
C ALA A 230 24.45 13.72 -36.67
N GLY A 231 23.97 14.07 -37.86
CA GLY A 231 24.80 14.64 -38.91
C GLY A 231 25.41 15.94 -38.41
N GLU A 232 26.74 16.00 -38.43
CA GLU A 232 27.51 17.23 -38.20
C GLU A 232 27.02 18.35 -39.15
N PRO A 233 27.03 19.61 -38.71
CA PRO A 233 26.63 20.73 -39.55
C PRO A 233 27.72 20.98 -40.60
N HIS A 234 27.53 20.48 -41.82
CA HIS A 234 28.31 20.94 -42.96
C HIS A 234 27.94 22.39 -43.27
N HIS A 235 28.80 23.31 -42.84
CA HIS A 235 28.91 24.65 -43.37
C HIS A 235 29.11 24.58 -44.89
N SER A 236 28.06 24.89 -45.65
CA SER A 236 28.14 25.09 -47.10
C SER A 236 28.58 26.53 -47.36
N SER A 237 29.89 26.71 -47.49
CA SER A 237 30.49 27.89 -48.11
C SER A 237 30.54 27.66 -49.62
N GLU A 238 29.70 28.40 -50.36
CA GLU A 238 29.81 28.98 -51.73
C GLU A 238 30.69 28.30 -52.84
N PRO A 239 30.48 28.56 -54.16
CA PRO A 239 29.83 29.74 -54.76
C PRO A 239 28.86 29.44 -55.93
N TRP A 240 28.06 30.45 -56.26
CA TRP A 240 27.31 30.54 -57.50
C TRP A 240 28.26 30.59 -58.73
N PRO A 241 27.81 30.06 -59.88
CA PRO A 241 28.12 30.71 -61.13
C PRO A 241 26.85 31.10 -61.92
N HIS A 242 27.05 32.15 -62.71
CA HIS A 242 26.10 32.88 -63.51
C HIS A 242 25.71 32.17 -64.82
N THR A 243 24.53 32.52 -65.35
CA THR A 243 24.15 32.65 -66.79
C THR A 243 24.13 31.35 -67.64
N THR A 244 23.33 31.10 -68.69
CA THR A 244 22.33 31.79 -69.52
C THR A 244 21.59 30.67 -70.30
N GLY A 245 20.30 30.80 -70.62
CA GLY A 245 19.64 29.88 -71.56
C GLY A 245 18.20 30.30 -71.88
N ARG A 246 17.90 30.49 -73.17
CA ARG A 246 16.77 31.21 -73.74
C ARG A 246 15.73 30.25 -74.37
N THR A 247 14.45 30.65 -74.35
CA THR A 247 13.32 30.33 -75.29
C THR A 247 12.70 28.92 -75.27
N PRO A 248 11.43 28.73 -75.75
CA PRO A 248 10.64 29.50 -76.74
C PRO A 248 9.67 30.54 -76.18
#